data_AF-A0A951HQ80-F1
#
_entry.id   AF-A0A951HQ80-F1
#
_cell.length_a   1.000
_cell.length_b   1.000
_cell.length_c   1.000
_cell.angle_alpha   90.00
_cell.angle_beta   90.00
_cell.angle_gamma   90.00
#
_symmetry.space_group_name_H-M   'P 1'
#
loop_
_entity.id
_entity.type
_entity.pdbx_description
1 polymer ?
#
loop_
_entity_poly.entity_id
_entity_poly.type
_entity_poly.pdbx_seq_one_letter_code
_entity_poly.pdbx_strand_id
1 'polypeptide(L)'
;MKSSSAGPTLRAIVAAHARARLARDGALFEDLRADRRRSGTRREELNGLVLTATNALAVRAGEVESRLTWDVAHPAWSLRLVERARMAEDGTFEKVAPYEVHLQGDLVDAARFLGLAREIFFDALRADGWTAAEATVERLRWLDTPYVPDGGGRNLVQRLL
;
A
#
# COMPACT_ATOMS: atom_id res chain seq x y z
N MET A 1 4.28 16.66 31.84
CA MET A 1 4.91 16.12 30.62
C MET A 1 3.89 16.14 29.50
N LYS A 2 4.06 16.99 28.48
CA LYS A 2 3.26 16.90 27.26
C LYS A 2 3.86 15.75 26.45
N SER A 3 3.13 14.65 26.28
CA SER A 3 3.51 13.63 25.31
C SER A 3 3.50 14.29 23.93
N SER A 4 4.67 14.64 23.40
CA SER A 4 4.79 14.89 21.97
C SER A 4 4.44 13.55 21.32
N SER A 5 3.26 13.44 20.73
CA SER A 5 2.96 12.24 19.94
C SER A 5 4.00 12.21 18.83
N ALA A 6 4.92 11.25 18.88
CA ALA A 6 5.71 10.93 17.71
C ALA A 6 4.73 10.74 16.55
N GLY A 7 4.97 11.42 15.43
CA GLY A 7 4.10 11.33 14.26
C GLY A 7 3.97 9.89 13.73
N PRO A 8 3.21 9.67 12.65
CA PRO A 8 3.13 8.35 12.04
C PRO A 8 4.51 7.90 11.53
N THR A 9 4.87 6.64 11.76
CA THR A 9 6.13 6.04 11.28
C THR A 9 6.18 5.94 9.76
N LEU A 10 7.37 5.83 9.17
CA LEU A 10 7.53 5.69 7.71
C LEU A 10 6.76 4.47 7.19
N ARG A 11 6.82 3.37 7.95
CA ARG A 11 6.06 2.15 7.66
C ARG A 11 4.56 2.41 7.56
N ALA A 12 3.99 3.17 8.50
CA ALA A 12 2.56 3.47 8.52
C ALA A 12 2.16 4.37 7.33
N ILE A 13 2.98 5.37 7.01
CA ILE A 13 2.72 6.29 5.88
C ILE A 13 2.81 5.55 4.54
N VAL A 14 3.89 4.77 4.33
CA VAL A 14 4.08 3.98 3.10
C VAL A 14 2.92 3.01 2.89
N ALA A 15 2.49 2.30 3.95
CA ALA A 15 1.34 1.41 3.85
C ALA A 15 0.04 2.15 3.50
N ALA A 16 -0.20 3.33 4.10
CA ALA A 16 -1.38 4.12 3.83
C ALA A 16 -1.41 4.65 2.38
N HIS A 17 -0.28 5.14 1.88
CA HIS A 17 -0.19 5.65 0.51
C HIS A 17 -0.24 4.54 -0.54
N ALA A 18 0.42 3.41 -0.28
CA ALA A 18 0.28 2.23 -1.13
C ALA A 18 -1.19 1.85 -1.25
N ARG A 19 -1.90 1.70 -0.13
CA ARG A 19 -3.34 1.39 -0.14
C ARG A 19 -4.17 2.42 -0.90
N ALA A 20 -3.94 3.72 -0.66
CA ALA A 20 -4.67 4.79 -1.34
C ALA A 20 -4.44 4.76 -2.86
N ARG A 21 -3.22 4.45 -3.29
CA ARG A 21 -2.90 4.26 -4.70
C ARG A 21 -3.59 3.04 -5.29
N LEU A 22 -3.59 1.90 -4.61
CA LEU A 22 -4.28 0.69 -5.09
C LEU A 22 -5.79 0.92 -5.27
N ALA A 23 -6.42 1.64 -4.34
CA ALA A 23 -7.84 1.99 -4.44
C ALA A 23 -8.14 2.94 -5.62
N ARG A 24 -7.17 3.75 -6.04
CA ARG A 24 -7.31 4.67 -7.16
C ARG A 24 -7.05 4.00 -8.51
N ASP A 25 -5.98 3.22 -8.58
CA ASP A 25 -5.39 2.76 -9.84
C ASP A 25 -5.75 1.30 -10.16
N GLY A 26 -6.16 0.50 -9.17
CA GLY A 26 -6.45 -0.92 -9.33
C GLY A 26 -7.94 -1.21 -9.51
N ALA A 27 -8.39 -1.46 -10.74
CA ALA A 27 -9.77 -1.89 -11.01
C ALA A 27 -10.12 -3.17 -10.24
N LEU A 28 -9.17 -4.11 -10.15
CA LEU A 28 -9.31 -5.35 -9.38
C LEU A 28 -9.41 -5.13 -7.87
N PHE A 29 -8.82 -4.04 -7.36
CA PHE A 29 -8.93 -3.68 -5.94
C PHE A 29 -10.37 -3.31 -5.58
N GLU A 30 -11.05 -2.54 -6.43
CA GLU A 30 -12.44 -2.15 -6.22
C GLU A 30 -13.42 -3.29 -6.53
N ASP A 31 -13.21 -4.06 -7.60
CA ASP A 31 -14.09 -5.17 -7.99
C ASP A 31 -14.22 -6.24 -6.89
N LEU A 32 -13.10 -6.74 -6.35
CA LEU A 32 -13.13 -7.77 -5.30
C LEU A 32 -13.52 -7.21 -3.93
N ARG A 33 -13.32 -5.90 -3.72
CA ARG A 33 -13.85 -5.22 -2.54
C ARG A 33 -15.38 -5.14 -2.59
N ALA A 34 -15.94 -4.92 -3.78
CA ALA A 34 -17.37 -4.82 -4.03
C ALA A 34 -18.08 -6.19 -4.03
N ASP A 35 -17.44 -7.25 -4.56
CA ASP A 35 -18.00 -8.61 -4.59
C ASP A 35 -17.19 -9.61 -3.73
N ARG A 36 -17.44 -9.55 -2.41
CA ARG A 36 -16.82 -10.46 -1.43
C ARG A 36 -17.44 -11.85 -1.38
N ARG A 37 -18.51 -12.11 -2.13
CA ARG A 37 -19.21 -13.40 -2.16
C ARG A 37 -18.49 -14.43 -3.01
N ARG A 38 -17.49 -14.02 -3.79
CA ARG A 38 -16.71 -14.91 -4.65
C ARG A 38 -15.37 -15.25 -4.00
N SER A 39 -15.12 -16.53 -3.78
CA SER A 39 -13.78 -17.01 -3.46
C SER A 39 -12.90 -17.06 -4.72
N GLY A 40 -11.60 -16.98 -4.53
CA GLY A 40 -10.63 -17.17 -5.60
C GLY A 40 -9.41 -16.25 -5.49
N THR A 41 -8.49 -16.45 -6.42
CA THR A 41 -7.26 -15.66 -6.55
C THR A 41 -7.25 -14.99 -7.92
N ARG A 42 -6.89 -13.71 -7.95
CA ARG A 42 -6.68 -12.96 -9.18
C ARG A 42 -5.37 -12.17 -9.10
N ARG A 43 -4.76 -11.96 -10.26
CA ARG A 43 -3.49 -11.28 -10.39
C ARG A 43 -3.56 -10.23 -11.50
N GLU A 44 -2.95 -9.09 -11.25
CA GLU A 44 -2.82 -7.97 -12.18
C GLU A 44 -1.43 -7.35 -12.04
N GLU A 45 -0.92 -6.76 -13.13
CA GLU A 45 0.30 -5.96 -13.09
C GLU A 45 -0.06 -4.49 -13.36
N LEU A 46 0.39 -3.61 -12.46
CA LEU A 46 0.00 -2.21 -12.45
C LEU A 46 1.24 -1.35 -12.20
N ASN A 47 1.70 -0.61 -13.22
CA ASN A 47 2.80 0.36 -13.09
C ASN A 47 4.06 -0.21 -12.40
N GLY A 48 4.43 -1.46 -12.71
CA GLY A 48 5.59 -2.14 -12.11
C GLY A 48 5.33 -2.83 -10.77
N LEU A 49 4.08 -2.83 -10.29
CA LEU A 49 3.63 -3.66 -9.18
C LEU A 49 2.98 -4.93 -9.70
N VAL A 50 3.25 -6.05 -9.04
CA VAL A 50 2.43 -7.25 -9.16
C VAL A 50 1.42 -7.24 -8.03
N LEU A 51 0.14 -7.17 -8.36
CA LEU A 51 -0.96 -7.28 -7.41
C LEU A 51 -1.55 -8.68 -7.49
N THR A 52 -1.67 -9.35 -6.35
CA THR A 52 -2.40 -10.61 -6.20
C THR A 52 -3.45 -10.44 -5.12
N ALA A 53 -4.73 -10.55 -5.48
CA ALA A 53 -5.82 -10.55 -4.54
C ALA A 53 -6.36 -11.97 -4.36
N THR A 54 -6.53 -12.41 -3.11
CA THR A 54 -7.11 -13.70 -2.77
C THR A 54 -8.25 -13.51 -1.78
N ASN A 55 -9.46 -13.92 -2.16
CA ASN A 55 -10.58 -14.00 -1.23
C ASN A 55 -10.79 -15.46 -0.80
N ALA A 56 -10.64 -15.71 0.49
CA ALA A 56 -10.97 -16.98 1.11
C ALA A 56 -12.27 -16.85 1.88
N LEU A 57 -13.27 -17.64 1.50
CA LEU A 57 -14.52 -17.78 2.24
C LEU A 57 -14.44 -18.98 3.18
N ALA A 58 -14.89 -18.81 4.41
CA ALA A 58 -14.98 -19.87 5.39
C ALA A 58 -16.33 -19.79 6.11
N VAL A 59 -16.94 -20.95 6.37
CA VAL A 59 -18.12 -21.04 7.24
C VAL A 59 -17.63 -21.44 8.63
N ARG A 60 -17.90 -20.61 9.64
CA ARG A 60 -17.49 -20.86 11.03
C ARG A 60 -18.65 -20.56 11.96
N ALA A 61 -19.03 -21.56 12.77
CA ALA A 61 -20.13 -21.45 13.74
C ALA A 61 -21.45 -20.91 13.13
N GLY A 62 -21.74 -21.23 11.87
CA GLY A 62 -22.93 -20.76 11.16
C GLY A 62 -22.80 -19.38 10.48
N GLU A 63 -21.69 -18.66 10.70
CA GLU A 63 -21.39 -17.39 10.03
C GLU A 63 -20.50 -17.62 8.80
N VAL A 64 -20.72 -16.85 7.73
CA VAL A 64 -19.81 -16.83 6.56
C VAL A 64 -18.80 -15.71 6.76
N GLU A 65 -17.53 -16.08 6.90
CA GLU A 65 -16.40 -15.15 6.95
C GLU A 65 -15.72 -15.03 5.58
N SER A 66 -15.40 -13.81 5.19
CA SER A 66 -14.53 -13.49 4.05
C SER A 66 -13.19 -12.98 4.58
N ARG A 67 -12.11 -13.54 4.07
CA ARG A 67 -10.75 -13.05 4.26
C ARG A 67 -10.17 -12.66 2.91
N LEU A 68 -10.15 -11.36 2.63
CA LEU A 68 -9.56 -10.79 1.43
C LEU A 68 -8.12 -10.38 1.72
N THR A 69 -7.18 -10.95 0.99
CA THR A 69 -5.74 -10.69 1.09
C THR A 69 -5.27 -10.05 -0.21
N TRP A 70 -4.64 -8.88 -0.12
CA TRP A 70 -3.94 -8.25 -1.24
C TRP A 70 -2.45 -8.31 -1.00
N ASP A 71 -1.76 -9.05 -1.84
CA ASP A 71 -0.32 -9.11 -1.90
C ASP A 71 0.17 -8.21 -3.04
N VAL A 72 0.98 -7.22 -2.69
CA VAL A 72 1.60 -6.27 -3.60
C VAL A 72 3.09 -6.51 -3.57
N ALA A 73 3.66 -6.85 -4.72
CA ALA A 73 5.09 -7.05 -4.87
C ALA A 73 5.68 -6.01 -5.82
N HIS A 74 6.71 -5.33 -5.33
CA HIS A 74 7.65 -4.50 -6.08
C HIS A 74 9.05 -5.13 -5.92
N PRO A 75 10.00 -4.93 -6.86
CA PRO A 75 11.34 -5.51 -6.73
C PRO A 75 12.06 -5.18 -5.40
N ALA A 76 11.80 -4.01 -4.82
CA ALA A 76 12.44 -3.53 -3.59
C ALA A 76 11.60 -3.68 -2.31
N TRP A 77 10.28 -3.86 -2.43
CA TRP A 77 9.38 -3.87 -1.28
C TRP A 77 8.13 -4.69 -1.55
N SER A 78 7.50 -5.16 -0.49
CA SER A 78 6.23 -5.89 -0.58
C SER A 78 5.27 -5.42 0.50
N LEU A 79 4.00 -5.35 0.14
CA LEU A 79 2.91 -5.02 1.04
C LEU A 79 1.87 -6.12 0.99
N ARG A 80 1.52 -6.66 2.16
CA ARG A 80 0.35 -7.51 2.34
C ARG A 80 -0.70 -6.75 3.15
N LEU A 81 -1.91 -6.67 2.60
CA LEU A 81 -3.10 -6.16 3.27
C LEU A 81 -4.05 -7.33 3.49
N VAL A 82 -4.58 -7.48 4.70
CA VAL A 82 -5.63 -8.48 4.99
C VAL A 82 -6.84 -7.76 5.54
N GLU A 83 -7.99 -7.98 4.91
CA GLU A 83 -9.29 -7.55 5.40
C GLU A 83 -10.13 -8.77 5.76
N ARG A 84 -10.82 -8.67 6.89
CA ARG A 84 -11.76 -9.69 7.37
C ARG A 84 -13.15 -9.10 7.42
N ALA A 85 -14.11 -9.81 6.86
CA ALA A 85 -15.51 -9.44 6.85
C ALA A 85 -16.40 -10.64 7.20
N ARG A 86 -17.59 -10.36 7.69
CA ARG A 86 -18.62 -11.36 8.00
C ARG A 86 -19.88 -11.03 7.23
N MET A 87 -20.57 -12.08 6.82
CA MET A 87 -21.88 -11.94 6.20
C MET A 87 -22.92 -11.63 7.27
N ALA A 88 -23.58 -10.48 7.15
CA ALA A 88 -24.74 -10.10 7.94
C ALA A 88 -25.98 -10.88 7.49
N GLU A 89 -27.06 -10.77 8.26
CA GLU A 89 -28.33 -11.48 8.01
C GLU A 89 -28.98 -11.09 6.67
N ASP A 90 -28.76 -9.85 6.21
CA ASP A 90 -29.22 -9.35 4.91
C ASP A 90 -28.38 -9.86 3.72
N GLY A 91 -27.37 -10.69 4.00
CA GLY A 91 -26.44 -11.25 3.04
C GLY A 91 -25.32 -10.31 2.61
N THR A 92 -25.21 -9.11 3.17
CA THR A 92 -24.10 -8.19 2.90
C THR A 92 -22.86 -8.55 3.73
N PHE A 93 -21.67 -8.16 3.28
CA PHE A 93 -20.44 -8.41 4.03
C PHE A 93 -20.00 -7.15 4.77
N GLU A 94 -19.97 -7.22 6.10
CA GLU A 94 -19.52 -6.14 6.96
C GLU A 94 -18.10 -6.39 7.46
N LYS A 95 -17.32 -5.32 7.57
CA LYS A 95 -15.92 -5.40 8.01
C LYS A 95 -15.83 -5.65 9.51
N VAL A 96 -15.07 -6.66 9.92
CA VAL A 96 -15.01 -7.14 11.32
C VAL A 96 -13.77 -6.67 12.05
N ALA A 97 -12.68 -6.39 11.34
CA ALA A 97 -11.42 -5.95 11.93
C ALA A 97 -10.73 -4.88 11.07
N PRO A 98 -9.89 -4.00 11.66
CA PRO A 98 -8.96 -3.15 10.92
C PRO A 98 -8.10 -3.98 9.95
N TYR A 99 -7.52 -3.33 8.94
CA TYR A 99 -6.61 -4.01 8.02
C TYR A 99 -5.38 -4.49 8.78
N GLU A 100 -5.02 -5.76 8.62
CA GLU A 100 -3.69 -6.22 8.98
C GLU A 100 -2.75 -5.84 7.84
N VAL A 101 -1.70 -5.10 8.16
CA VAL A 101 -0.77 -4.52 7.19
C VAL A 101 0.62 -5.05 7.48
N HIS A 102 1.22 -5.74 6.51
CA HIS A 102 2.60 -6.20 6.59
C HIS A 102 3.39 -5.59 5.44
N LEU A 103 4.24 -4.62 5.76
CA LEU A 103 5.17 -4.00 4.81
C LEU A 103 6.58 -4.54 5.07
N GLN A 104 7.28 -4.95 4.02
CA GLN A 104 8.65 -5.45 4.10
C GLN A 104 9.49 -4.89 2.95
N GLY A 105 10.81 -4.91 3.12
CA GLY A 105 11.78 -4.38 2.15
C GLY A 105 12.22 -2.96 2.45
N ASP A 106 12.75 -2.30 1.43
CA ASP A 106 13.29 -0.95 1.53
C ASP A 106 12.16 0.09 1.56
N LEU A 107 11.98 0.73 2.73
CA LEU A 107 10.94 1.72 2.96
C LEU A 107 11.21 3.05 2.24
N VAL A 108 12.46 3.36 1.92
CA VAL A 108 12.85 4.56 1.17
C VAL A 108 12.51 4.38 -0.30
N ASP A 109 12.83 3.22 -0.88
CA ASP A 109 12.41 2.89 -2.25
C ASP A 109 10.90 2.79 -2.37
N ALA A 110 10.21 2.25 -1.35
CA ALA A 110 8.76 2.25 -1.30
C ALA A 110 8.19 3.67 -1.26
N ALA A 111 8.75 4.55 -0.42
CA ALA A 111 8.35 5.94 -0.35
C ALA A 111 8.54 6.67 -1.69
N ARG A 112 9.67 6.42 -2.36
CA ARG A 112 9.98 6.97 -3.68
C ARG A 112 9.00 6.50 -4.74
N PHE A 113 8.77 5.19 -4.82
CA PHE A 113 7.84 4.60 -5.78
C PHE A 113 6.42 5.17 -5.62
N LEU A 114 5.99 5.37 -4.37
CA LEU A 114 4.68 5.92 -4.04
C LEU A 114 4.58 7.44 -4.21
N GLY A 115 5.70 8.13 -4.49
CA GLY A 115 5.74 9.57 -4.63
C GLY A 115 5.35 10.29 -3.34
N LEU A 116 5.82 9.82 -2.19
CA LEU A 116 5.56 10.49 -0.91
C LEU A 116 6.09 11.93 -0.97
N ALA A 117 5.26 12.88 -0.53
CA ALA A 117 5.71 14.25 -0.35
C ALA A 117 6.89 14.28 0.63
N ARG A 118 7.88 15.10 0.28
CA ARG A 118 9.15 15.20 1.00
C ARG A 118 8.91 15.43 2.49
N GLU A 119 8.08 16.41 2.83
CA GLU A 119 7.77 16.84 4.20
C GLU A 119 7.19 15.68 5.02
N ILE A 120 6.25 14.93 4.42
CA ILE A 120 5.62 13.77 5.05
C ILE A 120 6.65 12.67 5.33
N PHE A 121 7.55 12.40 4.37
CA PHE A 121 8.62 11.43 4.52
C PHE A 121 9.58 11.80 5.66
N PHE A 122 9.96 13.08 5.76
CA PHE A 122 10.83 13.57 6.84
C PHE A 122 10.21 13.43 8.23
N ASP A 123 8.94 13.78 8.37
CA ASP A 123 8.25 13.67 9.65
C ASP A 123 8.14 12.21 10.09
N ALA A 124 7.96 11.30 9.12
CA ALA A 124 7.99 9.85 9.37
C ALA A 124 9.36 9.35 9.84
N LEU A 125 10.45 9.78 9.18
CA LEU A 125 11.81 9.41 9.59
C LEU A 125 12.13 9.90 11.00
N ARG A 126 11.73 11.13 11.33
CA ARG A 126 11.89 11.68 12.69
C ARG A 126 11.10 10.86 13.71
N ALA A 127 9.86 10.48 13.38
CA ALA A 127 9.04 9.63 14.23
C ALA A 127 9.66 8.23 14.44
N ASP A 128 10.36 7.70 13.44
CA ASP A 128 11.13 6.45 13.54
C ASP A 128 12.46 6.60 14.30
N GLY A 129 12.75 7.77 14.88
CA GLY A 129 13.94 8.01 15.69
C GLY A 129 15.21 8.25 14.89
N TRP A 130 15.10 8.53 13.58
CA TRP A 130 16.24 8.87 12.75
C TRP A 130 16.68 10.31 13.02
N THR A 131 17.51 10.49 14.04
CA THR A 131 17.99 11.80 14.50
C THR A 131 19.02 12.45 13.57
N ALA A 132 19.58 11.68 12.62
CA ALA A 132 20.48 12.15 11.55
C ALA A 132 19.78 12.27 10.19
N ALA A 133 18.44 12.34 10.15
CA ALA A 133 17.66 12.36 8.91
C ALA A 133 18.16 13.38 7.88
N GLU A 134 18.62 14.57 8.32
CA GLU A 134 19.17 15.59 7.43
C GLU A 134 20.50 15.19 6.76
N ALA A 135 21.40 14.49 7.46
CA ALA A 135 22.66 13.97 6.89
C ALA A 135 22.43 12.73 6.00
N THR A 136 21.47 11.88 6.36
CA THR A 136 20.99 10.80 5.48
C THR A 136 20.35 11.37 4.22
N VAL A 137 19.75 12.56 4.29
CA VAL A 137 19.11 13.23 3.16
C VAL A 137 20.07 13.83 2.15
N GLU A 138 21.26 14.26 2.57
CA GLU A 138 22.31 14.57 1.58
C GLU A 138 22.71 13.33 0.75
N ARG A 139 22.62 12.12 1.33
CA ARG A 139 22.75 10.86 0.58
C ARG A 139 21.50 10.54 -0.25
N LEU A 140 20.32 11.02 0.16
CA LEU A 140 19.03 10.87 -0.56
C LEU A 140 18.72 12.04 -1.52
N ARG A 141 19.72 12.85 -1.93
CA ARG A 141 19.61 13.93 -2.97
C ARG A 141 18.98 13.49 -4.31
N TRP A 142 18.58 12.23 -4.43
CA TRP A 142 17.97 11.57 -5.58
C TRP A 142 16.43 11.50 -5.48
N LEU A 143 15.83 11.90 -4.34
CA LEU A 143 14.37 12.00 -4.17
C LEU A 143 13.72 13.13 -4.99
N ASP A 144 14.50 14.11 -5.47
CA ASP A 144 14.02 15.16 -6.40
C ASP A 144 13.93 14.66 -7.86
N THR A 145 14.35 13.43 -8.14
CA THR A 145 14.27 12.85 -9.50
C THR A 145 13.03 11.95 -9.59
N PRO A 146 12.01 12.27 -10.41
CA PRO A 146 10.87 11.40 -10.61
C PRO A 146 11.37 10.01 -10.99
N TYR A 147 10.85 8.98 -10.32
CA TYR A 147 11.12 7.59 -10.68
C TYR A 147 10.56 7.35 -12.09
N VAL A 148 11.47 7.34 -13.08
CA VAL A 148 11.20 6.85 -14.43
C VAL A 148 11.58 5.37 -14.39
N PRO A 149 10.63 4.42 -14.49
CA PRO A 149 10.99 3.01 -14.54
C PRO A 149 11.88 2.77 -15.77
N ASP A 150 13.10 2.29 -15.52
CA ASP A 150 14.03 1.92 -16.58
C ASP A 150 13.44 0.77 -17.40
N GLY A 151 13.04 1.08 -18.64
CA GLY A 151 12.68 0.05 -19.62
C GLY A 151 11.51 0.42 -20.54
N GLY A 152 11.57 1.55 -21.24
CA GLY A 152 10.59 1.87 -22.27
C GLY A 152 10.69 3.31 -22.77
N GLY A 153 11.71 3.59 -23.58
CA GLY A 153 12.13 4.93 -23.95
C GLY A 153 11.05 5.88 -24.50
N ARG A 154 11.35 7.17 -24.29
CA ARG A 154 10.91 8.38 -25.02
C ARG A 154 9.74 9.19 -24.43
N ASN A 155 10.15 10.27 -23.74
CA ASN A 155 9.57 11.62 -23.75
C ASN A 155 8.06 11.78 -23.51
N LEU A 156 7.67 11.88 -22.23
CA LEU A 156 6.39 12.49 -21.84
C LEU A 156 6.34 14.02 -22.09
N VAL A 157 7.50 14.67 -22.28
CA VAL A 157 7.60 16.13 -22.48
C VAL A 157 7.33 16.55 -23.94
N GLN A 158 7.28 15.62 -24.90
CA GLN A 158 7.00 15.93 -26.31
C GLN A 158 5.52 15.77 -26.72
N ARG A 159 4.58 15.63 -25.77
CA ARG A 159 3.15 15.47 -26.08
C ARG A 159 2.25 16.61 -25.63
N LEU A 160 2.81 17.73 -25.15
CA LEU A 160 2.06 18.92 -24.76
C LEU A 160 2.55 20.21 -25.46
N LEU A 161 3.21 20.08 -26.61
CA LEU A 161 3.42 21.16 -27.59
C LEU A 161 2.94 20.70 -28.96
#